data_AF-A0A7T8BAP3-F1
#
_entry.id   AF-A0A7T8BAP3-F1
#
_cell.length_a   1.000
_cell.length_b   1.000
_cell.length_c   1.000
_cell.angle_alpha   90.00
_cell.angle_beta   90.00
_cell.angle_gamma   90.00
#
_symmetry.space_group_name_H-M   'P 1'
#
loop_
_entity.id
_entity.type
_entity.pdbx_description
1 polymer ?
#
loop_
_entity_poly.entity_id
_entity_poly.type
_entity_poly.pdbx_seq_one_letter_code
_entity_poly.pdbx_strand_id
1 'polypeptide(L)'
;MVNGFGSLILLLFLSALPVLVAYLWFSLRKYPYGILWFLCALLAGIVSLLIAAFLQGLFPVSSGTGFGSLLFRLFVKIALTEEGGRLLALAVFFIIGRRWPRIGSGESPSHGAATGLVAGLGFAFIENASYAAADIQVAVIRGLMAAPLHGGCGARVGMTAAALCSRRPGSLKNFVLAVLIHGMYNFLIIHPGIPAFVPLIVSFASLISAVYLINMRNRQPRT
;
A
#
# COMPACT_ATOMS: atom_id res chain seq x y z
N MET A 1 -34.07 0.10 -7.16
CA MET A 1 -33.21 0.99 -6.35
C MET A 1 -32.63 0.15 -5.22
N VAL A 2 -31.31 -0.02 -5.15
CA VAL A 2 -30.68 -0.63 -3.97
C VAL A 2 -30.82 0.38 -2.83
N ASN A 3 -31.33 -0.02 -1.67
CA ASN A 3 -31.41 0.86 -0.50
C ASN A 3 -30.00 1.25 -0.04
N GLY A 4 -29.85 2.39 0.65
CA GLY A 4 -28.53 2.92 1.05
C GLY A 4 -27.67 1.91 1.82
N PHE A 5 -28.32 1.02 2.59
CA PHE A 5 -27.66 -0.08 3.29
C PHE A 5 -27.09 -1.15 2.34
N GLY A 6 -27.84 -1.57 1.33
CA GLY A 6 -27.37 -2.53 0.34
C GLY A 6 -26.22 -1.98 -0.50
N SER A 7 -26.26 -0.68 -0.82
CA SER A 7 -25.15 0.00 -1.49
C SER A 7 -23.90 -0.02 -0.60
N LEU A 8 -24.01 0.31 0.69
CA LEU A 8 -22.86 0.27 1.61
C LEU A 8 -22.22 -1.13 1.70
N ILE A 9 -23.03 -2.18 1.80
CA ILE A 9 -22.52 -3.57 1.82
C ILE A 9 -21.76 -3.88 0.54
N LEU A 10 -22.30 -3.52 -0.62
CA LEU A 10 -21.65 -3.73 -1.91
C LEU A 10 -20.30 -3.00 -1.99
N LEU A 11 -20.24 -1.75 -1.51
CA LEU A 11 -19.01 -0.95 -1.49
C LEU A 11 -17.91 -1.56 -0.62
N LEU A 12 -18.28 -2.01 0.58
CA LEU A 12 -17.35 -2.69 1.49
C LEU A 12 -16.87 -4.02 0.89
N PHE A 13 -17.78 -4.78 0.28
CA PHE A 13 -17.43 -6.04 -0.37
C PHE A 13 -16.45 -5.86 -1.52
N LEU A 14 -16.72 -4.92 -2.44
CA LEU A 14 -15.85 -4.61 -3.57
C LEU A 14 -14.48 -4.13 -3.11
N SER A 15 -14.43 -3.27 -2.09
CA SER A 15 -13.18 -2.76 -1.53
C SER A 15 -12.36 -3.86 -0.84
N ALA A 16 -13.02 -4.89 -0.29
CA ALA A 16 -12.37 -6.01 0.37
C ALA A 16 -11.83 -7.08 -0.59
N LEU A 17 -12.22 -7.10 -1.87
CA LEU A 17 -11.79 -8.11 -2.84
C LEU A 17 -10.26 -8.24 -2.95
N PRO A 18 -9.47 -7.15 -3.10
CA PRO A 18 -8.00 -7.27 -3.16
C PRO A 18 -7.40 -7.87 -1.89
N VAL A 19 -7.97 -7.55 -0.71
CA VAL A 19 -7.54 -8.10 0.58
C VAL A 19 -7.81 -9.60 0.64
N LEU A 20 -9.00 -10.02 0.23
CA LEU A 20 -9.37 -11.44 0.19
C LEU A 20 -8.48 -12.22 -0.78
N VAL A 21 -8.22 -11.68 -1.98
CA VAL A 21 -7.33 -12.30 -2.96
C VAL A 21 -5.92 -12.46 -2.39
N ALA A 22 -5.38 -11.44 -1.70
CA ALA A 22 -4.08 -11.54 -1.06
C ALA A 22 -4.07 -12.59 0.06
N TYR A 23 -5.10 -12.64 0.90
CA TYR A 23 -5.22 -13.65 1.96
C TYR A 23 -5.25 -15.06 1.39
N LEU A 24 -6.08 -15.31 0.36
CA LEU A 24 -6.15 -16.59 -0.33
C LEU A 24 -4.81 -16.95 -0.97
N TRP A 25 -4.13 -16.00 -1.60
CA TRP A 25 -2.82 -16.22 -2.19
C TRP A 25 -1.77 -16.65 -1.15
N PHE A 26 -1.69 -15.97 0.00
CA PHE A 26 -0.78 -16.36 1.08
C PHE A 26 -1.12 -17.75 1.64
N SER A 27 -2.41 -18.05 1.79
CA SER A 27 -2.92 -19.33 2.29
C SER A 27 -2.59 -20.48 1.34
N LEU A 28 -2.83 -20.31 0.03
CA LEU A 28 -2.51 -21.29 -1.01
C LEU A 28 -1.01 -21.53 -1.14
N ARG A 29 -0.19 -20.50 -0.92
CA ARG A 29 1.27 -20.61 -0.92
C ARG A 29 1.83 -21.20 0.38
N LYS A 30 0.98 -21.49 1.37
CA LYS A 30 1.39 -21.89 2.74
C LYS A 30 2.47 -20.95 3.29
N TYR A 31 2.40 -19.66 2.96
CA TYR A 31 3.34 -18.69 3.48
C TYR A 31 3.18 -18.65 5.01
N PRO A 32 4.25 -18.59 5.81
CA PRO A 32 4.18 -18.59 7.28
C PRO A 32 3.68 -17.24 7.81
N TYR A 33 2.48 -16.85 7.39
CA TYR A 33 1.79 -15.61 7.71
C TYR A 33 0.57 -15.94 8.56
N GLY A 34 0.66 -15.78 9.88
CA GLY A 34 -0.46 -16.04 10.77
C GLY A 34 -1.62 -15.07 10.53
N ILE A 35 -2.86 -15.53 10.66
CA ILE A 35 -4.07 -14.69 10.46
C ILE A 35 -4.05 -13.45 11.36
N LEU A 36 -3.63 -13.57 12.61
CA LEU A 36 -3.57 -12.42 13.53
C LEU A 36 -2.59 -11.35 13.01
N TRP A 37 -1.41 -11.76 12.54
CA TRP A 37 -0.43 -10.83 11.98
C TRP A 37 -0.93 -10.21 10.67
N PHE A 38 -1.64 -10.97 9.84
CA PHE A 38 -2.31 -10.44 8.65
C PHE A 38 -3.32 -9.35 9.02
N LEU A 39 -4.21 -9.60 9.99
CA LEU A 39 -5.21 -8.63 10.43
C LEU A 39 -4.57 -7.40 11.07
N CYS A 40 -3.52 -7.56 11.88
CA CYS A 40 -2.80 -6.43 12.46
C CYS A 40 -2.04 -5.62 11.40
N ALA A 41 -1.46 -6.26 10.38
CA ALA A 41 -0.82 -5.56 9.26
C ALA A 41 -1.85 -4.78 8.43
N LEU A 42 -3.03 -5.37 8.19
CA LEU A 42 -4.16 -4.71 7.54
C LEU A 42 -4.59 -3.46 8.33
N LEU A 43 -4.73 -3.60 9.65
CA LEU A 43 -5.07 -2.50 10.55
C LEU A 43 -3.98 -1.41 10.57
N ALA A 44 -2.70 -1.77 10.55
CA ALA A 44 -1.61 -0.80 10.42
C ALA A 44 -1.71 0.00 9.12
N GLY A 45 -2.14 -0.64 8.03
CA GLY A 45 -2.51 0.00 6.77
C GLY A 45 -3.62 1.04 6.93
N ILE A 46 -4.72 0.67 7.58
CA ILE A 46 -5.85 1.56 7.86
C ILE A 46 -5.40 2.76 8.70
N VAL A 47 -4.65 2.52 9.78
CA VAL A 47 -4.11 3.59 10.65
C VAL A 47 -3.19 4.52 9.87
N SER A 48 -2.42 3.99 8.92
CA SER A 48 -1.50 4.82 8.12
C SER A 48 -2.21 5.85 7.23
N LEU A 49 -3.49 5.66 6.89
CA LEU A 49 -4.31 6.67 6.21
C LEU A 49 -4.47 7.93 7.07
N LEU A 50 -4.71 7.77 8.37
CA LEU A 50 -4.87 8.89 9.31
C LEU A 50 -3.55 9.66 9.47
N ILE A 51 -2.44 8.93 9.56
CA ILE A 51 -1.10 9.53 9.61
C ILE A 51 -0.82 10.29 8.32
N ALA A 52 -1.13 9.70 7.16
CA ALA A 52 -0.97 10.34 5.86
C ALA A 52 -1.78 11.64 5.77
N ALA A 53 -3.07 11.61 6.15
CA ALA A 53 -3.93 12.79 6.17
C ALA A 53 -3.38 13.91 7.06
N PHE A 54 -2.85 13.56 8.24
CA PHE A 54 -2.16 14.50 9.12
C PHE A 54 -0.91 15.10 8.44
N LEU A 55 -0.04 14.26 7.87
CA LEU A 55 1.17 14.70 7.17
C LEU A 55 0.85 15.59 5.95
N GLN A 56 -0.22 15.31 5.22
CA GLN A 56 -0.70 16.14 4.10
C GLN A 56 -1.08 17.55 4.56
N GLY A 57 -1.64 17.69 5.76
CA GLY A 57 -2.02 18.96 6.35
C GLY A 57 -0.83 19.87 6.69
N LEU A 58 0.38 19.31 6.80
CA LEU A 58 1.61 20.08 7.05
C LEU A 58 2.14 20.77 5.78
N PHE A 59 1.70 20.33 4.59
CA PHE A 59 2.13 20.90 3.33
C PHE A 59 1.17 22.01 2.86
N PRO A 60 1.70 23.10 2.26
CA PRO A 60 0.87 24.19 1.78
C PRO A 60 -0.11 23.71 0.71
N VAL A 61 -1.25 24.39 0.62
CA VAL A 61 -2.17 24.21 -0.50
C VAL A 61 -1.55 24.88 -1.73
N SER A 62 -1.05 24.08 -2.67
CA SER A 62 -0.55 24.61 -3.94
C SER A 62 -1.75 25.05 -4.80
N SER A 63 -1.92 26.37 -4.99
CA SER A 63 -2.94 26.97 -5.86
C SER A 63 -2.47 27.15 -7.30
N GLY A 64 -1.19 26.93 -7.59
CA GLY A 64 -0.65 27.07 -8.95
C GLY A 64 -1.15 25.98 -9.89
N THR A 65 -1.36 26.32 -11.16
CA THR A 65 -1.76 25.38 -12.23
C THR A 65 -0.57 24.89 -13.07
N GLY A 66 0.64 25.42 -12.84
CA GLY A 66 1.84 25.06 -13.58
C GLY A 66 2.33 23.63 -13.33
N PHE A 67 3.13 23.10 -14.26
CA PHE A 67 3.68 21.74 -14.19
C PHE A 67 4.44 21.46 -12.88
N GLY A 68 5.24 22.41 -12.38
CA GLY A 68 5.94 22.26 -11.11
C GLY A 68 5.00 22.12 -9.89
N SER A 69 3.89 22.87 -9.89
CA SER A 69 2.84 22.76 -8.86
C SER A 69 2.17 21.38 -8.90
N LEU A 70 1.91 20.87 -10.11
CA LEU A 70 1.38 19.52 -10.29
C LEU A 70 2.35 18.48 -9.73
N LEU A 71 3.63 18.50 -10.12
CA LEU A 71 4.61 17.55 -9.61
C LEU A 71 4.75 17.61 -8.08
N PHE A 72 4.81 18.81 -7.50
CA PHE A 72 4.85 18.97 -6.05
C PHE A 72 3.62 18.35 -5.37
N ARG A 73 2.41 18.62 -5.88
CA ARG A 73 1.18 18.05 -5.34
C ARG A 73 1.19 16.52 -5.39
N LEU A 74 1.61 15.92 -6.50
CA LEU A 74 1.49 14.49 -6.71
C LEU A 74 2.59 13.68 -6.00
N PHE A 75 3.84 14.14 -6.06
CA PHE A 75 4.98 13.43 -5.49
C PHE A 75 5.22 13.78 -4.02
N VAL A 76 5.16 15.08 -3.68
CA VAL A 76 5.52 15.55 -2.33
C VAL A 76 4.30 15.59 -1.42
N LYS A 77 3.22 16.23 -1.85
CA LYS A 77 2.04 16.34 -0.99
C LYS A 77 1.31 15.01 -0.86
N ILE A 78 1.05 14.29 -1.94
CA ILE A 78 0.27 13.03 -1.91
C ILE A 78 1.19 11.82 -1.69
N ALA A 79 2.01 11.45 -2.68
CA ALA A 79 2.74 10.18 -2.61
C ALA A 79 3.69 10.07 -1.41
N LEU A 80 4.50 11.11 -1.15
CA LEU A 80 5.44 11.09 -0.03
C LEU A 80 4.74 11.00 1.33
N THR A 81 3.63 11.70 1.54
CA THR A 81 2.91 11.67 2.83
C THR A 81 2.17 10.36 3.04
N GLU A 82 1.62 9.76 1.99
CA GLU A 82 0.94 8.46 2.07
C GLU A 82 1.93 7.31 2.32
N GLU A 83 3.00 7.25 1.54
CA GLU A 83 4.05 6.26 1.77
C GLU A 83 4.78 6.54 3.10
N GLY A 84 4.95 7.81 3.47
CA GLY A 84 5.55 8.22 4.74
C GLY A 84 4.70 7.81 5.95
N GLY A 85 3.39 8.05 5.90
CA GLY A 85 2.45 7.59 6.92
C GLY A 85 2.46 6.08 7.07
N ARG A 86 2.55 5.35 5.94
CA ARG A 86 2.70 3.89 5.93
C ARG A 86 4.03 3.43 6.52
N LEU A 87 5.11 4.13 6.22
CA LEU A 87 6.43 3.84 6.81
C LEU A 87 6.40 3.99 8.33
N LEU A 88 5.80 5.08 8.83
CA LEU A 88 5.67 5.32 10.27
C LEU A 88 4.81 4.25 10.95
N ALA A 89 3.62 3.95 10.40
CA ALA A 89 2.75 2.91 10.94
C ALA A 89 3.43 1.54 10.98
N LEU A 90 4.09 1.15 9.89
CA LEU A 90 4.80 -0.13 9.79
C LEU A 90 6.04 -0.18 10.69
N ALA A 91 6.79 0.91 10.83
CA ALA A 91 7.92 0.95 11.74
C ALA A 91 7.47 0.71 13.19
N VAL A 92 6.41 1.39 13.63
CA VAL A 92 5.80 1.17 14.96
C VAL A 92 5.30 -0.27 15.09
N PHE A 93 4.60 -0.77 14.07
CA PHE A 93 4.10 -2.14 14.04
C PHE A 93 5.22 -3.18 14.21
N PHE A 94 6.33 -3.05 13.47
CA PHE A 94 7.47 -3.96 13.61
C PHE A 94 8.17 -3.83 14.97
N ILE A 95 8.28 -2.62 15.53
CA ILE A 95 8.84 -2.40 16.87
C ILE A 95 8.01 -3.10 17.94
N ILE A 96 6.68 -2.97 17.89
CA ILE A 96 5.77 -3.64 18.84
C ILE A 96 5.76 -5.15 18.59
N GLY A 97 5.65 -5.57 17.34
CA GLY A 97 5.54 -6.97 16.93
C GLY A 97 6.76 -7.82 17.30
N ARG A 98 7.95 -7.23 17.42
CA ARG A 98 9.15 -7.90 17.97
C ARG A 98 8.96 -8.50 19.35
N ARG A 99 8.02 -7.96 20.14
CA ARG A 99 7.71 -8.47 21.48
C ARG A 99 6.81 -9.70 21.45
N TRP A 100 6.35 -10.16 20.29
CA TRP A 100 5.54 -11.36 20.15
C TRP A 100 6.40 -12.61 19.85
N PRO A 101 6.66 -13.47 20.84
CA PRO A 101 7.57 -14.62 20.68
C PRO A 101 7.06 -15.70 19.72
N ARG A 102 5.76 -15.70 19.37
CA ARG A 102 5.14 -16.70 18.49
C ARG A 102 5.05 -16.27 17.02
N ILE A 103 5.39 -15.02 16.70
CA ILE A 103 5.28 -14.50 15.34
C ILE A 103 6.69 -14.30 14.83
N GLY A 104 7.23 -15.35 14.20
CA GLY A 104 8.62 -15.45 13.78
C GLY A 104 9.15 -14.13 13.23
N SER A 105 10.27 -13.68 13.81
CA SER A 105 10.87 -12.36 13.62
C SER A 105 10.66 -11.83 12.20
N GLY A 106 9.73 -10.88 12.05
CA GLY A 106 9.37 -10.21 10.80
C GLY A 106 10.49 -9.32 10.23
N GLU A 107 11.74 -9.68 10.49
CA GLU A 107 12.96 -8.95 10.18
C GLU A 107 13.51 -9.32 8.81
N SER A 108 13.00 -10.37 8.17
CA SER A 108 13.42 -10.68 6.81
C SER A 108 12.81 -9.67 5.83
N PRO A 109 13.54 -9.24 4.79
CA PRO A 109 12.99 -8.34 3.79
C PRO A 109 11.75 -8.91 3.08
N SER A 110 11.65 -10.22 2.87
CA SER A 110 10.46 -10.84 2.27
C SER A 110 9.24 -10.79 3.20
N HIS A 111 9.44 -10.98 4.50
CA HIS A 111 8.37 -10.78 5.48
C HIS A 111 7.97 -9.31 5.57
N GLY A 112 8.95 -8.39 5.56
CA GLY A 112 8.72 -6.96 5.42
C GLY A 112 7.88 -6.62 4.20
N ALA A 113 8.18 -7.21 3.05
CA ALA A 113 7.42 -7.05 1.81
C ALA A 113 5.99 -7.59 1.92
N ALA A 114 5.81 -8.80 2.47
CA ALA A 114 4.49 -9.39 2.68
C ALA A 114 3.61 -8.55 3.61
N THR A 115 4.18 -8.07 4.72
CA THR A 115 3.50 -7.18 5.66
C THR A 115 3.18 -5.83 5.07
N GLY A 116 4.14 -5.25 4.35
CA GLY A 116 3.94 -4.02 3.61
C GLY A 116 2.81 -4.13 2.58
N LEU A 117 2.74 -5.25 1.84
CA LEU A 117 1.68 -5.50 0.87
C LEU A 117 0.31 -5.49 1.55
N VAL A 118 0.15 -6.24 2.64
CA VAL A 118 -1.13 -6.31 3.37
C VAL A 118 -1.51 -4.95 3.96
N ALA A 119 -0.57 -4.20 4.51
CA ALA A 119 -0.81 -2.84 4.97
C ALA A 119 -1.19 -1.89 3.82
N GLY A 120 -0.54 -2.02 2.66
CA GLY A 120 -0.92 -1.29 1.45
C GLY A 120 -2.37 -1.55 1.05
N LEU A 121 -2.80 -2.81 1.08
CA LEU A 121 -4.19 -3.18 0.79
C LEU A 121 -5.18 -2.68 1.86
N GLY A 122 -4.77 -2.61 3.13
CA GLY A 122 -5.57 -2.01 4.20
C GLY A 122 -5.78 -0.51 4.01
N PHE A 123 -4.75 0.20 3.54
CA PHE A 123 -4.87 1.61 3.13
C PHE A 123 -5.87 1.74 1.97
N ALA A 124 -5.67 0.96 0.90
CA ALA A 124 -6.52 0.99 -0.30
C ALA A 124 -7.98 0.60 -0.01
N PHE A 125 -8.21 -0.29 0.97
CA PHE A 125 -9.56 -0.70 1.38
C PHE A 125 -10.40 0.50 1.84
N ILE A 126 -9.87 1.30 2.77
CA ILE A 126 -10.60 2.47 3.29
C ILE A 126 -10.67 3.57 2.24
N GLU A 127 -9.57 3.79 1.51
CA GLU A 127 -9.55 4.81 0.48
C GLU A 127 -10.60 4.51 -0.60
N ASN A 128 -10.64 3.29 -1.14
CA ASN A 128 -11.67 2.89 -2.10
C ASN A 128 -13.09 2.97 -1.52
N ALA A 129 -13.31 2.56 -0.27
CA ALA A 129 -14.60 2.68 0.38
C ALA A 129 -15.05 4.16 0.52
N SER A 130 -14.11 5.09 0.69
CA SER A 130 -14.41 6.53 0.75
C SER A 130 -14.83 7.10 -0.62
N TYR A 131 -14.15 6.70 -1.69
CA TYR A 131 -14.52 7.11 -3.06
C TYR A 131 -15.85 6.47 -3.52
N ALA A 132 -16.06 5.23 -3.12
CA ALA A 132 -17.30 4.48 -3.31
C ALA A 132 -18.55 5.20 -2.78
N ALA A 133 -18.42 5.93 -1.67
CA ALA A 133 -19.51 6.72 -1.12
C ALA A 133 -19.93 7.88 -2.06
N ALA A 134 -19.02 8.34 -2.93
CA ALA A 134 -19.30 9.37 -3.93
C ALA A 134 -19.75 8.77 -5.28
N ASP A 135 -19.07 7.71 -5.75
CA ASP A 135 -19.39 7.06 -7.03
C ASP A 135 -18.91 5.58 -7.05
N ILE A 136 -19.85 4.67 -7.25
CA ILE A 136 -19.62 3.22 -7.37
C ILE A 136 -18.69 2.87 -8.54
N GLN A 137 -18.81 3.55 -9.68
CA GLN A 137 -18.01 3.29 -10.87
C GLN A 137 -16.55 3.65 -10.60
N VAL A 138 -16.32 4.80 -9.95
CA VAL A 138 -14.98 5.22 -9.52
C VAL A 138 -14.38 4.19 -8.56
N ALA A 139 -15.16 3.66 -7.62
CA ALA A 139 -14.67 2.63 -6.70
C ALA A 139 -14.30 1.31 -7.38
N VAL A 140 -15.08 0.85 -8.36
CA VAL A 140 -14.74 -0.36 -9.13
C VAL A 140 -13.42 -0.17 -9.90
N ILE A 141 -13.28 0.96 -10.59
CA ILE A 141 -12.08 1.28 -11.35
C ILE A 141 -10.86 1.37 -10.41
N ARG A 142 -10.99 2.05 -9.27
CA ARG A 142 -9.91 2.16 -8.29
C ARG A 142 -9.60 0.83 -7.57
N GLY A 143 -10.59 -0.04 -7.37
CA GLY A 143 -10.39 -1.41 -6.90
C GLY A 143 -9.40 -2.18 -7.75
N LEU A 144 -9.50 -2.01 -9.07
CA LEU A 144 -8.62 -2.66 -10.04
C LEU A 144 -7.32 -1.90 -10.29
N MET A 145 -7.33 -0.57 -10.17
CA MET A 145 -6.17 0.27 -10.52
C MET A 145 -5.34 0.70 -9.30
N ALA A 146 -5.96 1.22 -8.24
CA ALA A 146 -5.23 1.76 -7.10
C ALA A 146 -4.78 0.65 -6.13
N ALA A 147 -5.60 -0.37 -5.88
CA ALA A 147 -5.26 -1.40 -4.89
C ALA A 147 -3.98 -2.19 -5.22
N PRO A 148 -3.72 -2.63 -6.48
CA PRO A 148 -2.46 -3.29 -6.81
C PRO A 148 -1.23 -2.38 -6.62
N LEU A 149 -1.36 -1.09 -6.95
CA LEU A 149 -0.32 -0.09 -6.72
C LEU A 149 -0.01 0.04 -5.22
N HIS A 150 -1.04 0.22 -4.39
CA HIS A 150 -0.86 0.32 -2.93
C HIS A 150 -0.25 -0.95 -2.34
N GLY A 151 -0.64 -2.14 -2.81
CA GLY A 151 0.00 -3.40 -2.42
C GLY A 151 1.49 -3.43 -2.81
N GLY A 152 1.82 -3.00 -4.04
CA GLY A 152 3.19 -2.96 -4.55
C GLY A 152 4.10 -1.93 -3.87
N CYS A 153 3.60 -0.71 -3.66
CA CYS A 153 4.29 0.35 -2.92
C CYS A 153 4.41 -0.01 -1.43
N GLY A 154 3.33 -0.51 -0.85
CA GLY A 154 3.28 -1.02 0.52
C GLY A 154 4.37 -2.06 0.77
N ALA A 155 4.57 -3.03 -0.12
CA ALA A 155 5.63 -4.02 0.01
C ALA A 155 7.02 -3.38 0.13
N ARG A 156 7.34 -2.39 -0.70
CA ARG A 156 8.62 -1.67 -0.67
C ARG A 156 8.79 -0.84 0.61
N VAL A 157 7.72 -0.20 1.07
CA VAL A 157 7.71 0.51 2.35
C VAL A 157 7.92 -0.46 3.52
N GLY A 158 7.26 -1.60 3.51
CA GLY A 158 7.43 -2.65 4.53
C GLY A 158 8.84 -3.23 4.58
N MET A 159 9.49 -3.40 3.42
CA MET A 159 10.93 -3.75 3.37
C MET A 159 11.79 -2.68 4.04
N THR A 160 11.50 -1.40 3.79
CA THR A 160 12.21 -0.28 4.41
C THR A 160 12.01 -0.29 5.92
N ALA A 161 10.76 -0.41 6.39
CA ALA A 161 10.41 -0.44 7.80
C ALA A 161 11.10 -1.60 8.55
N ALA A 162 11.06 -2.81 7.99
CA ALA A 162 11.73 -3.98 8.56
C ALA A 162 13.26 -3.80 8.60
N ALA A 163 13.85 -3.22 7.55
CA ALA A 163 15.28 -2.95 7.49
C ALA A 163 15.73 -1.88 8.50
N LEU A 164 14.97 -0.79 8.67
CA LEU A 164 15.22 0.24 9.68
C LEU A 164 15.18 -0.35 11.10
N CYS A 165 14.18 -1.18 11.39
CA CYS A 165 14.09 -1.88 12.67
C CYS A 165 15.33 -2.77 12.89
N SER A 166 15.79 -3.46 11.85
CA SER A 166 16.93 -4.39 11.90
C SER A 166 18.29 -3.71 11.73
N ARG A 167 18.35 -2.36 11.73
CA ARG A 167 19.56 -1.54 11.51
C ARG A 167 20.37 -1.95 10.26
N ARG A 168 19.70 -2.41 9.20
CA ARG A 168 20.38 -2.79 7.94
C ARG A 168 20.60 -1.57 7.04
N PRO A 169 21.81 -1.34 6.51
CA PRO A 169 22.10 -0.23 5.60
C PRO A 169 21.34 -0.39 4.27
N GLY A 170 21.07 0.74 3.59
CA GLY A 170 20.40 0.76 2.29
C GLY A 170 18.86 0.68 2.32
N SER A 171 18.23 0.85 3.48
CA SER A 171 16.78 0.68 3.68
C SER A 171 15.92 1.66 2.88
N LEU A 172 16.33 2.93 2.75
CA LEU A 172 15.49 4.00 2.19
C LEU A 172 15.27 3.92 0.67
N LYS A 173 16.09 3.14 -0.07
CA LYS A 173 15.93 3.01 -1.52
C LYS A 173 14.55 2.51 -1.91
N ASN A 174 14.01 1.54 -1.17
CA ASN A 174 12.68 0.99 -1.46
C ASN A 174 11.57 2.00 -1.16
N PHE A 175 11.72 2.79 -0.09
CA PHE A 175 10.82 3.90 0.22
C PHE A 175 10.81 4.96 -0.88
N VAL A 176 11.98 5.44 -1.32
CA VAL A 176 12.09 6.41 -2.42
C VAL A 176 11.45 5.85 -3.69
N LEU A 177 11.72 4.58 -4.02
CA LEU A 177 11.11 3.93 -5.17
C LEU A 177 9.58 3.84 -5.04
N ALA A 178 9.03 3.58 -3.85
CA ALA A 178 7.59 3.57 -3.62
C ALA A 178 6.98 4.97 -3.85
N VAL A 179 7.61 6.02 -3.34
CA VAL A 179 7.17 7.41 -3.56
C VAL A 179 7.20 7.77 -5.04
N LEU A 180 8.27 7.39 -5.76
CA LEU A 180 8.38 7.67 -7.20
C LEU A 180 7.34 6.91 -8.02
N ILE A 181 7.12 5.62 -7.74
CA ILE A 181 6.10 4.81 -8.44
C ILE A 181 4.70 5.39 -8.19
N HIS A 182 4.40 5.72 -6.93
CA HIS A 182 3.10 6.26 -6.55
C HIS A 182 2.88 7.66 -7.16
N GLY A 183 3.83 8.57 -7.01
CA GLY A 183 3.73 9.91 -7.62
C GLY A 183 3.60 9.84 -9.14
N MET A 184 4.32 8.91 -9.79
CA MET A 184 4.20 8.67 -11.23
C MET A 184 2.82 8.14 -11.60
N TYR A 185 2.28 7.18 -10.86
CA TYR A 185 0.91 6.70 -11.08
C TYR A 185 -0.12 7.83 -10.99
N ASN A 186 -0.02 8.68 -9.95
CA ASN A 186 -0.90 9.83 -9.78
C ASN A 186 -0.77 10.82 -10.95
N PHE A 187 0.45 11.03 -11.45
CA PHE A 187 0.70 11.85 -12.63
C PHE A 187 0.06 11.27 -13.88
N LEU A 188 0.22 9.97 -14.11
CA LEU A 188 -0.32 9.26 -15.27
C LEU A 188 -1.85 9.27 -15.33
N ILE A 189 -2.53 9.33 -14.18
CA ILE A 189 -4.00 9.41 -14.13
C ILE A 189 -4.50 10.82 -14.41
N ILE A 190 -3.77 11.84 -13.96
CA ILE A 190 -4.25 13.23 -14.02
C ILE A 190 -3.83 13.92 -15.33
N HIS A 191 -2.70 13.53 -15.92
CA HIS A 191 -2.19 14.19 -17.11
C HIS A 191 -3.09 13.91 -18.32
N PRO A 192 -3.61 14.95 -19.01
CA PRO A 192 -4.46 14.75 -20.17
C PRO A 192 -3.69 14.06 -21.31
N GLY A 193 -4.36 13.18 -22.05
CA GLY A 193 -3.77 12.48 -23.20
C GLY A 193 -3.04 11.18 -22.88
N ILE A 194 -2.92 10.79 -21.60
CA ILE A 194 -2.38 9.48 -21.23
C ILE A 194 -3.52 8.45 -21.22
N PRO A 195 -3.42 7.36 -22.02
CA PRO A 195 -4.43 6.31 -22.01
C PRO A 195 -4.51 5.61 -20.65
N ALA A 196 -5.74 5.28 -20.21
CA ALA A 196 -5.98 4.66 -18.90
C ALA A 196 -5.27 3.31 -18.68
N PHE A 197 -4.86 2.60 -19.75
CA PHE A 197 -4.11 1.37 -19.62
C PHE A 197 -2.66 1.59 -19.14
N VAL A 198 -2.09 2.78 -19.29
CA VAL A 198 -0.72 3.08 -18.87
C VAL A 198 -0.56 3.07 -17.33
N PRO A 199 -1.37 3.81 -16.54
CA PRO A 199 -1.34 3.70 -15.08
C PRO A 199 -1.74 2.29 -14.60
N LEU A 200 -2.59 1.57 -15.33
CA LEU A 200 -2.91 0.16 -15.05
C LEU A 200 -1.65 -0.72 -15.13
N ILE A 201 -0.84 -0.57 -16.18
CA ILE A 201 0.43 -1.30 -16.31
C ILE A 201 1.36 -1.00 -15.15
N VAL A 202 1.52 0.27 -14.77
CA VAL A 202 2.38 0.67 -13.64
C VAL A 202 1.92 0.04 -12.33
N SER A 203 0.61 0.06 -12.08
CA SER A 203 0.00 -0.53 -10.90
C SER A 203 0.25 -2.04 -10.79
N PHE A 204 -0.07 -2.78 -11.85
CA PHE A 204 0.14 -4.23 -11.86
C PHE A 204 1.63 -4.62 -11.89
N ALA A 205 2.48 -3.86 -12.58
CA ALA A 205 3.93 -4.07 -12.52
C ALA A 205 4.47 -3.87 -11.09
N SER A 206 3.96 -2.89 -10.36
CA SER A 206 4.29 -2.66 -8.95
C SER A 206 3.88 -3.85 -8.07
N LEU A 207 2.69 -4.43 -8.29
CA LEU A 207 2.22 -5.62 -7.56
C LEU A 207 3.03 -6.87 -7.93
N ILE A 208 3.24 -7.14 -9.22
CA ILE A 208 3.99 -8.31 -9.71
C ILE A 208 5.42 -8.29 -9.16
N SER A 209 6.08 -7.14 -9.19
CA SER A 209 7.41 -6.99 -8.60
C SER A 209 7.40 -7.20 -7.08
N ALA A 210 6.35 -6.79 -6.36
CA ALA A 210 6.20 -7.11 -4.94
C ALA A 210 6.04 -8.62 -4.68
N VAL A 211 5.21 -9.31 -5.48
CA VAL A 211 5.07 -10.77 -5.41
C VAL A 211 6.42 -11.47 -5.68
N TYR A 212 7.20 -10.98 -6.63
CA TYR A 212 8.54 -11.48 -6.89
C TYR A 212 9.50 -11.27 -5.70
N LEU A 213 9.49 -10.09 -5.09
CA LEU A 213 10.29 -9.78 -3.88
C LEU A 213 9.94 -10.69 -2.69
N ILE A 214 8.66 -11.02 -2.52
CA ILE A 214 8.19 -11.96 -1.48
C ILE A 214 8.68 -13.38 -1.77
N ASN A 215 8.64 -13.82 -3.04
CA ASN A 215 8.98 -15.19 -3.44
C ASN A 215 10.49 -15.46 -3.53
N MET A 216 11.31 -14.49 -3.94
CA MET A 216 12.74 -14.69 -4.21
C MET A 216 13.53 -15.24 -3.02
N ARG A 217 13.12 -14.93 -1.79
CA ARG A 217 13.89 -15.32 -0.59
C ARG A 217 13.37 -16.55 0.14
N ASN A 218 12.22 -17.09 -0.25
CA ASN A 218 11.78 -18.43 0.15
C ASN A 218 12.62 -19.55 -0.50
N ARG A 219 13.51 -19.20 -1.45
CA ARG A 219 14.38 -20.13 -2.18
C ARG A 219 15.84 -20.16 -1.70
N GLN A 220 16.22 -19.32 -0.73
CA GLN A 220 17.58 -19.34 -0.18
C GLN A 220 17.65 -20.44 0.90
N PRO A 221 18.57 -21.42 0.79
CA PRO A 221 18.78 -22.42 1.85
C PRO A 221 19.11 -21.71 3.16
N ARG A 222 18.58 -22.21 4.27
CA ARG A 222 19.08 -21.85 5.59
C ARG A 222 20.51 -22.43 5.68
N THR A 223 21.51 -21.63 5.37
CA THR A 223 22.92 -21.94 5.67
C THR A 223 23.18 -21.72 7.15
#